data_AF-A0A0S3EZU4-F1
#
_entry.id   AF-A0A0S3EZU4-F1
#
_cell.length_a   1.000
_cell.length_b   1.000
_cell.length_c   1.000
_cell.angle_alpha   90.00
_cell.angle_beta   90.00
_cell.angle_gamma   90.00
#
_symmetry.space_group_name_H-M   'P 1'
#
loop_
_entity.id
_entity.type
_entity.pdbx_description
1 polymer ?
#
loop_
_entity_poly.entity_id
_entity_poly.type
_entity_poly.pdbx_seq_one_letter_code
_entity_poly.pdbx_strand_id
1 'polypeptide(L)'
;MHNPSILARIGRWTAALVGVGLAASAPVAAQPVSPEQAPAAWIAYAETATRSITELLQADSEIASRLRTYLDATRPAPYQPTALLVVKIWVDGEGMVSRIDYPPFAHEQANADMQALIVGQKLASIPPRDMLLPMRIAVQLDAPTPASAPTDGQSASLNRT
;
A
#
# COMPACT_ATOMS: atom_id res chain seq x y z
N MET A 1 11.30 -20.42 25.52
CA MET A 1 10.73 -19.54 24.47
C MET A 1 11.57 -18.27 24.49
N HIS A 2 12.58 -18.14 23.61
CA HIS A 2 12.54 -17.31 22.39
C HIS A 2 11.96 -15.91 22.70
N ASN A 3 12.65 -14.77 22.56
CA ASN A 3 13.65 -14.36 21.57
C ASN A 3 14.34 -13.05 22.08
N PRO A 4 15.67 -12.89 22.06
CA PRO A 4 16.32 -11.62 22.39
C PRO A 4 16.21 -10.62 21.23
N SER A 5 15.69 -9.42 21.52
CA SER A 5 15.63 -8.30 20.58
C SER A 5 17.03 -7.87 20.13
N ILE A 6 17.32 -8.00 18.84
CA ILE A 6 18.60 -7.66 18.22
C ILE A 6 18.47 -6.31 17.50
N LEU A 7 19.54 -5.52 17.65
CA LEU A 7 20.01 -4.34 16.90
C LEU A 7 19.37 -2.98 17.21
N ALA A 8 20.15 -1.90 17.30
CA ALA A 8 21.56 -1.70 17.59
C ALA A 8 21.70 -0.18 17.77
N ARG A 9 22.32 0.21 18.87
CA ARG A 9 22.54 1.59 19.25
C ARG A 9 23.54 2.24 18.30
N ILE A 10 23.17 3.40 17.79
CA ILE A 10 23.97 4.27 16.94
C ILE A 10 25.25 4.68 17.70
N GLY A 11 26.41 4.26 17.21
CA GLY A 11 27.72 4.65 17.74
C GLY A 11 28.59 5.21 16.61
N ARG A 12 28.75 6.54 16.61
CA ARG A 12 29.66 7.31 15.74
C ARG A 12 31.10 6.83 15.95
N TRP A 13 31.75 6.36 14.87
CA TRP A 13 33.21 6.27 14.80
C TRP A 13 33.67 6.99 13.55
N THR A 14 34.19 8.21 13.72
CA THR A 14 34.93 8.93 12.68
C THR A 14 36.42 8.66 12.88
N ALA A 15 36.96 7.70 12.16
CA ALA A 15 38.39 7.59 11.92
C ALA A 15 38.72 8.33 10.61
N ALA A 16 39.58 9.33 10.70
CA ALA A 16 40.09 10.09 9.58
C ALA A 16 41.15 9.28 8.83
N LEU A 17 40.98 9.08 7.52
CA LEU A 17 42.05 8.72 6.60
C LEU A 17 41.90 9.48 5.28
N VAL A 18 42.97 10.20 4.94
CA VAL A 18 43.23 10.90 3.69
C VAL A 18 43.53 9.88 2.60
N GLY A 19 42.86 9.94 1.44
CA GLY A 19 43.14 9.05 0.31
C GLY A 19 42.30 9.33 -0.93
N VAL A 20 42.95 9.93 -1.93
CA VAL A 20 42.66 10.07 -3.38
C VAL A 20 41.43 9.34 -3.96
N GLY A 21 40.54 10.13 -4.57
CA GLY A 21 39.86 9.84 -5.85
C GLY A 21 39.06 8.55 -5.98
N LEU A 22 37.73 8.64 -5.79
CA LEU A 22 36.72 7.82 -6.48
C LEU A 22 35.43 8.63 -6.47
N ALA A 23 34.89 8.89 -7.67
CA ALA A 23 33.61 9.56 -7.84
C ALA A 23 32.56 8.88 -6.96
N ALA A 24 32.03 9.61 -5.99
CA ALA A 24 30.95 9.14 -5.15
C ALA A 24 29.79 8.75 -6.06
N SER A 25 29.56 7.45 -6.21
CA SER A 25 28.32 6.91 -6.75
C SER A 25 27.24 7.24 -5.74
N ALA A 26 26.72 8.47 -5.78
CA ALA A 26 25.45 8.77 -5.16
C ALA A 26 24.44 7.76 -5.74
N PRO A 27 23.61 7.10 -4.92
CA PRO A 27 22.56 6.27 -5.46
C PRO A 27 21.71 7.18 -6.33
N VAL A 28 21.75 6.96 -7.65
CA VAL A 28 20.81 7.58 -8.58
C VAL A 28 19.45 7.11 -8.11
N ALA A 29 18.73 7.99 -7.42
CA ALA A 29 17.33 7.80 -7.16
C ALA A 29 16.67 7.66 -8.54
N ALA A 30 16.15 6.47 -8.83
CA ALA A 30 15.46 6.19 -10.08
C ALA A 30 14.39 7.27 -10.29
N GLN A 31 14.53 8.05 -11.37
CA GLN A 31 13.60 9.12 -11.65
C GLN A 31 12.23 8.51 -12.01
N PRO A 32 11.12 9.09 -11.55
CA PRO A 32 9.79 8.58 -11.86
C PRO A 32 9.58 8.64 -13.38
N VAL A 33 9.41 7.48 -14.01
CA VAL A 33 9.05 7.39 -15.43
C VAL A 33 7.53 7.54 -15.53
N SER A 34 7.08 8.53 -16.31
CA SER A 34 5.67 8.69 -16.62
C SER A 34 5.14 7.44 -17.33
N PRO A 35 3.89 7.01 -17.10
CA PRO A 35 3.33 5.81 -17.74
C PRO A 35 3.39 5.86 -19.27
N GLU A 36 3.37 7.07 -19.85
CA GLU A 36 3.48 7.33 -21.30
C GLU A 36 4.88 7.03 -21.88
N GLN A 37 5.88 6.89 -21.01
CA GLN A 37 7.28 6.60 -21.37
C GLN A 37 7.72 5.23 -20.84
N ALA A 38 6.85 4.54 -20.10
CA ALA A 38 7.12 3.22 -19.58
C ALA A 38 6.88 2.17 -20.69
N PRO A 39 7.75 1.14 -20.79
CA PRO A 39 7.46 -0.03 -21.61
C PRO A 39 6.11 -0.64 -21.26
N ALA A 40 5.36 -1.11 -22.26
CA ALA A 40 4.04 -1.71 -22.07
C ALA A 40 4.05 -2.88 -21.07
N ALA A 41 5.14 -3.65 -21.02
CA ALA A 41 5.32 -4.73 -20.05
C ALA A 41 5.36 -4.24 -18.60
N TRP A 42 5.90 -3.04 -18.34
CA TRP A 42 5.92 -2.44 -17.00
C TRP A 42 4.52 -1.96 -16.60
N ILE A 43 3.77 -1.39 -17.55
CA ILE A 43 2.38 -0.96 -17.32
C ILE A 43 1.51 -2.18 -16.98
N ALA A 44 1.57 -3.23 -17.80
CA ALA A 44 0.81 -4.46 -17.58
C ALA A 44 1.17 -5.14 -16.24
N TYR A 45 2.44 -5.10 -15.86
CA TYR A 45 2.89 -5.57 -14.56
C TYR A 45 2.31 -4.72 -13.43
N ALA A 46 2.38 -3.39 -13.54
CA ALA A 46 1.87 -2.47 -12.53
C ALA A 46 0.36 -2.60 -12.33
N GLU A 47 -0.41 -2.81 -13.40
CA GLU A 47 -1.84 -3.09 -13.31
C GLU A 47 -2.13 -4.41 -12.59
N THR A 48 -1.42 -5.48 -12.94
CA THR A 48 -1.55 -6.78 -12.26
C THR A 48 -1.21 -6.68 -10.78
N ALA A 49 -0.10 -6.03 -10.44
CA ALA A 49 0.32 -5.81 -9.08
C ALA A 49 -0.69 -4.94 -8.30
N THR A 50 -1.24 -3.89 -8.93
CA THR A 50 -2.30 -3.06 -8.33
C THR A 50 -3.54 -3.87 -7.99
N ARG A 51 -3.96 -4.77 -8.88
CA ARG A 51 -5.08 -5.69 -8.62
C ARG A 51 -4.77 -6.62 -7.45
N SER A 52 -3.62 -7.29 -7.44
CA SER A 52 -3.23 -8.18 -6.33
C SER A 52 -3.16 -7.45 -4.98
N ILE A 53 -2.62 -6.24 -4.93
CA ILE A 53 -2.59 -5.44 -3.70
C ILE A 53 -3.99 -5.03 -3.27
N THR A 54 -4.85 -4.64 -4.22
CA THR A 54 -6.25 -4.31 -3.94
C THR A 54 -7.02 -5.52 -3.41
N GLU A 55 -6.79 -6.71 -3.97
CA GLU A 55 -7.38 -7.96 -3.47
C GLU A 55 -6.91 -8.30 -2.06
N LEU A 56 -5.63 -8.10 -1.75
CA LEU A 56 -5.10 -8.27 -0.39
C LEU A 56 -5.77 -7.30 0.61
N LEU A 57 -5.94 -6.04 0.22
CA LEU A 57 -6.64 -5.02 1.02
C LEU A 57 -8.12 -5.36 1.24
N GLN A 58 -8.75 -6.01 0.27
CA GLN A 58 -10.16 -6.38 0.29
C GLN A 58 -10.41 -7.79 0.83
N ALA A 59 -9.36 -8.57 1.08
CA ALA A 59 -9.45 -9.94 1.54
C ALA A 59 -10.20 -10.05 2.87
N ASP A 60 -10.88 -11.17 3.06
CA ASP A 60 -11.57 -11.50 4.32
C ASP A 60 -10.58 -12.02 5.37
N SER A 61 -9.58 -11.19 5.70
CA SER A 61 -8.63 -11.46 6.79
C SER A 61 -8.86 -10.45 7.91
N GLU A 62 -8.55 -10.85 9.15
CA GLU A 62 -8.67 -9.94 10.30
C GLU A 62 -7.83 -8.67 10.12
N ILE A 63 -6.60 -8.79 9.59
CA ILE A 63 -5.69 -7.67 9.36
C ILE A 63 -6.29 -6.71 8.32
N ALA A 64 -6.77 -7.24 7.18
CA ALA A 64 -7.41 -6.43 6.15
C ALA A 64 -8.72 -5.79 6.64
N SER A 65 -9.51 -6.50 7.45
CA SER A 65 -10.73 -5.96 8.05
C SER A 65 -10.44 -4.78 8.98
N ARG A 66 -9.47 -4.93 9.89
CA ARG A 66 -9.06 -3.85 10.82
C ARG A 66 -8.54 -2.62 10.08
N LEU A 67 -7.70 -2.82 9.06
CA LEU A 67 -7.20 -1.73 8.24
C LEU A 67 -8.34 -1.01 7.49
N ARG A 68 -9.28 -1.75 6.90
CA ARG A 68 -10.46 -1.17 6.23
C ARG A 68 -11.34 -0.39 7.20
N THR A 69 -11.59 -0.91 8.40
CA THR A 69 -12.34 -0.19 9.45
C THR A 69 -11.63 1.12 9.84
N TYR A 70 -10.30 1.09 9.96
CA TYR A 70 -9.53 2.30 10.23
C TYR A 70 -9.66 3.32 9.09
N LEU A 71 -9.47 2.90 7.84
CA LEU A 71 -9.57 3.78 6.68
C LEU A 71 -10.98 4.39 6.55
N ASP A 72 -12.01 3.61 6.82
CA ASP A 72 -13.39 4.09 6.83
C ASP A 72 -13.65 5.14 7.92
N ALA A 73 -13.10 4.94 9.12
CA ALA A 73 -13.20 5.92 10.21
C ALA A 73 -12.46 7.24 9.92
N THR A 74 -11.43 7.22 9.06
CA THR A 74 -10.67 8.42 8.65
C THR A 74 -11.28 9.15 7.46
N ARG A 75 -12.43 8.70 6.97
CA ARG A 75 -13.10 9.27 5.81
C ARG A 75 -13.55 10.71 6.07
N PRO A 76 -13.44 11.62 5.07
CA PRO A 76 -13.84 13.02 5.24
C PRO A 76 -15.36 13.20 5.43
N ALA A 77 -16.18 12.33 4.84
CA ALA A 77 -17.64 12.33 5.01
C ALA A 77 -18.23 10.93 4.72
N PRO A 78 -19.31 10.49 5.38
CA PRO A 78 -19.82 9.11 5.32
C PRO A 78 -20.03 8.53 3.91
N TYR A 79 -20.49 9.38 2.98
CA TYR A 79 -20.81 9.00 1.60
C TYR A 79 -19.73 9.38 0.58
N GLN A 80 -18.55 9.82 1.03
CA GLN A 80 -17.43 10.13 0.15
C GLN A 80 -16.42 9.00 0.15
N PRO A 81 -15.73 8.71 -0.95
CA PRO A 81 -14.66 7.74 -0.96
C PRO A 81 -13.55 8.13 0.03
N THR A 82 -12.77 7.15 0.46
CA THR A 82 -11.60 7.39 1.31
C THR A 82 -10.56 8.28 0.61
N ALA A 83 -9.65 8.89 1.36
CA ALA A 83 -8.54 9.62 0.77
C ALA A 83 -7.68 8.70 -0.11
N LEU A 84 -7.17 9.22 -1.22
CA LEU A 84 -6.31 8.45 -2.13
C LEU A 84 -5.03 8.02 -1.41
N LEU A 85 -4.87 6.71 -1.19
CA LEU A 85 -3.71 6.13 -0.53
C LEU A 85 -2.63 5.79 -1.56
N VAL A 86 -1.55 6.55 -1.57
CA VAL A 86 -0.40 6.31 -2.46
C VAL A 86 0.63 5.45 -1.73
N VAL A 87 0.85 4.24 -2.23
CA VAL A 87 1.79 3.26 -1.69
C VAL A 87 2.93 3.05 -2.69
N LYS A 88 4.16 3.20 -2.23
CA LYS A 88 5.37 2.82 -2.96
C LYS A 88 5.75 1.39 -2.60
N ILE A 89 6.04 0.57 -3.59
CA ILE A 89 6.32 -0.85 -3.41
C ILE A 89 7.66 -1.20 -4.07
N TRP A 90 8.49 -1.94 -3.34
CA TRP A 90 9.68 -2.60 -3.85
C TRP A 90 9.39 -4.09 -3.95
N VAL A 91 9.69 -4.64 -5.12
CA VAL A 91 9.51 -6.06 -5.40
C VAL A 91 10.88 -6.63 -5.74
N ASP A 92 11.18 -7.80 -5.20
CA ASP A 92 12.39 -8.56 -5.52
C ASP A 92 12.26 -9.26 -6.90
N GLY A 93 13.39 -9.75 -7.45
CA GLY A 93 13.45 -10.49 -8.70
C GLY A 93 12.59 -11.75 -8.77
N GLU A 94 12.08 -12.27 -7.65
CA GLU A 94 11.14 -13.39 -7.58
C GLU A 94 9.66 -12.97 -7.50
N GLY A 95 9.37 -11.66 -7.55
CA GLY A 95 8.01 -11.12 -7.41
C GLY A 95 7.54 -10.99 -5.95
N MET A 96 8.44 -11.11 -4.97
CA MET A 96 8.14 -10.92 -3.56
C MET A 96 8.21 -9.45 -3.17
N VAL A 97 7.20 -8.94 -2.45
CA VAL A 97 7.25 -7.58 -1.93
C VAL A 97 8.27 -7.51 -0.79
N SER A 98 9.37 -6.81 -1.02
CA SER A 98 10.47 -6.68 -0.04
C SER A 98 10.27 -5.49 0.90
N ARG A 99 9.60 -4.44 0.42
CA ARG A 99 9.39 -3.20 1.19
C ARG A 99 8.19 -2.43 0.66
N ILE A 100 7.56 -1.68 1.54
CA ILE A 100 6.60 -0.62 1.20
C ILE A 100 6.95 0.71 1.88
N ASP A 101 6.49 1.81 1.28
CA ASP A 101 6.57 3.17 1.82
C ASP A 101 5.25 3.89 1.51
N TYR A 102 4.64 4.48 2.53
CA TYR A 102 3.34 5.15 2.43
C TYR A 102 3.27 6.26 3.48
N PRO A 103 2.38 7.26 3.31
CA PRO A 103 2.17 8.29 4.32
C PRO A 103 1.74 7.64 5.64
N PRO A 104 2.45 7.88 6.76
CA PRO A 104 2.12 7.22 8.01
C PRO A 104 0.72 7.59 8.48
N PHE A 105 -0.02 6.59 8.93
CA PHE A 105 -1.32 6.77 9.56
C PHE A 105 -1.17 7.30 10.98
N ALA A 106 -2.19 8.01 11.47
CA ALA A 106 -2.23 8.48 12.86
C ALA A 106 -2.25 7.33 13.88
N HIS A 107 -2.81 6.17 13.52
CA HIS A 107 -2.84 4.98 14.38
C HIS A 107 -1.69 4.01 14.04
N GLU A 108 -0.86 3.70 15.03
CA GLU A 108 0.28 2.78 14.87
C GLU A 108 -0.14 1.37 14.44
N GLN A 109 -1.28 0.87 14.95
CA GLN A 109 -1.81 -0.44 14.57
C GLN A 109 -2.13 -0.51 13.07
N ALA A 110 -2.71 0.55 12.49
CA ALA A 110 -2.99 0.60 11.06
C ALA A 110 -1.71 0.58 10.21
N ASN A 111 -0.63 1.20 10.70
CA ASN A 111 0.69 1.14 10.04
C ASN A 111 1.26 -0.30 10.11
N ALA A 112 1.15 -0.95 11.26
CA ALA A 112 1.60 -2.34 11.43
C ALA A 112 0.80 -3.30 10.54
N ASP A 113 -0.53 -3.15 10.50
CA ASP A 113 -1.43 -3.95 9.67
C ASP A 113 -1.10 -3.78 8.18
N MET A 114 -0.85 -2.55 7.72
CA MET A 114 -0.45 -2.26 6.34
C MET A 114 0.87 -2.94 5.95
N GLN A 115 1.87 -2.93 6.84
CA GLN A 115 3.14 -3.62 6.63
C GLN A 115 2.96 -5.15 6.61
N ALA A 116 2.23 -5.69 7.59
CA ALA A 116 2.01 -7.13 7.72
C ALA A 116 1.18 -7.72 6.57
N LEU A 117 0.26 -6.94 6.01
CA LEU A 117 -0.60 -7.38 4.92
C LEU A 117 0.13 -7.46 3.57
N ILE A 118 1.10 -6.57 3.33
CA ILE A 118 1.72 -6.41 2.00
C ILE A 118 3.16 -6.94 1.95
N VAL A 119 3.98 -6.71 2.97
CA VAL A 119 5.38 -7.14 2.97
C VAL A 119 5.46 -8.67 3.06
N GLY A 120 6.29 -9.27 2.22
CA GLY A 120 6.43 -10.72 2.12
C GLY A 120 5.37 -11.42 1.26
N GLN A 121 4.41 -10.68 0.70
CA GLN A 121 3.46 -11.24 -0.25
C GLN A 121 4.11 -11.48 -1.61
N LYS A 122 3.77 -12.62 -2.23
CA LYS A 122 4.19 -12.94 -3.59
C LYS A 122 3.16 -12.41 -4.57
N LEU A 123 3.57 -11.52 -5.47
CA LEU A 123 2.72 -11.07 -6.56
C LEU A 123 2.58 -12.18 -7.61
N ALA A 124 1.44 -12.20 -8.29
CA ALA A 124 1.08 -13.24 -9.27
C ALA A 124 2.04 -13.30 -10.48
N SER A 125 2.89 -12.28 -10.67
CA SER A 125 3.87 -12.21 -11.76
C SER A 125 5.22 -11.75 -11.24
N ILE A 126 6.25 -12.18 -11.96
CA ILE A 126 7.64 -11.75 -11.75
C ILE A 126 7.83 -10.37 -12.41
N PRO A 127 8.51 -9.42 -11.75
CA PRO A 127 8.75 -8.12 -12.34
C PRO A 127 9.57 -8.25 -13.64
N PRO A 128 9.22 -7.50 -14.70
CA PRO A 128 10.03 -7.44 -15.91
C PRO A 128 11.46 -6.98 -15.60
N ARG A 129 12.44 -7.43 -16.40
CA ARG A 129 13.83 -6.98 -16.26
C ARG A 129 13.92 -5.46 -16.42
N ASP A 130 14.82 -4.86 -15.65
CA ASP A 130 15.10 -3.42 -15.62
C ASP A 130 13.91 -2.55 -15.17
N MET A 131 12.86 -3.14 -14.59
CA MET A 131 11.75 -2.37 -14.06
C MET A 131 12.22 -1.47 -12.91
N LEU A 132 11.91 -0.18 -13.03
CA LEU A 132 12.29 0.81 -12.03
C LEU A 132 11.43 0.67 -10.78
N LEU A 133 12.11 0.63 -9.63
CA LEU A 133 11.49 0.60 -8.30
C LEU A 133 11.86 1.89 -7.55
N PRO A 134 11.01 2.36 -6.62
CA PRO A 134 9.71 1.79 -6.26
C PRO A 134 8.61 2.05 -7.28
N MET A 135 7.70 1.09 -7.42
CA MET A 135 6.45 1.28 -8.15
C MET A 135 5.45 2.01 -7.26
N ARG A 136 4.72 2.99 -7.82
CA ARG A 136 3.71 3.77 -7.10
C ARG A 136 2.33 3.26 -7.46
N ILE A 137 1.58 2.83 -6.46
CA ILE A 137 0.20 2.39 -6.59
C ILE A 137 -0.67 3.39 -5.83
N ALA A 138 -1.79 3.78 -6.44
CA ALA A 138 -2.79 4.60 -5.78
C ALA A 138 -4.05 3.75 -5.58
N VAL A 139 -4.48 3.58 -4.34
CA VAL A 139 -5.67 2.81 -3.98
C VAL A 139 -6.65 3.73 -3.29
N GLN A 140 -7.93 3.59 -3.64
CA GLN A 140 -9.04 4.28 -3.00
C GLN A 140 -10.13 3.26 -2.70
N LEU A 141 -10.60 3.23 -1.45
CA LEU A 141 -11.77 2.45 -1.07
C LEU A 141 -13.03 3.27 -1.34
N ASP A 142 -13.98 2.65 -2.05
CA ASP A 142 -15.28 3.24 -2.37
C ASP A 142 -16.12 3.50 -1.12
N ALA A 143 -17.21 4.24 -1.27
CA ALA A 143 -18.13 4.42 -0.17
C ALA A 143 -18.86 3.12 0.15
N PRO A 144 -19.15 2.83 1.44
CA PRO A 144 -20.13 1.80 1.72
C PRO A 144 -21.40 2.25 1.02
N THR A 145 -21.89 1.44 0.08
CA THR A 145 -23.21 1.65 -0.50
C THR A 145 -24.16 1.74 0.68
N PRO A 146 -24.91 2.84 0.87
CA PRO A 146 -25.92 2.86 1.90
C PRO A 146 -26.80 1.66 1.63
N ALA A 147 -26.78 0.69 2.54
CA ALA A 147 -27.70 -0.43 2.50
C ALA A 147 -29.07 0.22 2.31
N SER A 148 -29.71 -0.10 1.17
CA SER A 148 -30.95 0.51 0.71
C SER A 148 -31.78 0.89 1.92
N ALA A 149 -31.94 2.20 2.16
CA ALA A 149 -32.82 2.67 3.21
C ALA A 149 -34.10 1.83 3.11
N PRO A 150 -34.56 1.17 4.18
CA PRO A 150 -35.81 0.46 4.11
C PRO A 150 -36.82 1.49 3.60
N THR A 151 -37.41 1.21 2.44
CA THR A 151 -38.55 1.96 1.93
C THR A 151 -39.68 1.75 2.93
N ASP A 152 -39.60 2.47 4.05
CA ASP A 152 -40.67 2.67 5.01
C ASP A 152 -41.68 3.60 4.34
N GLY A 153 -42.33 3.03 3.34
CA GLY A 153 -43.39 3.63 2.53
C GLY A 153 -44.50 2.61 2.27
N GLN A 154 -44.49 1.48 2.97
CA GLN A 154 -45.59 0.51 3.00
C GLN A 154 -46.32 0.62 4.34
N SER A 155 -46.78 1.83 4.65
CA SER A 155 -47.73 2.09 5.72
C SER A 155 -48.65 3.24 5.29
N ALA A 156 -49.95 2.96 5.33
CA ALA A 156 -51.06 3.92 5.18
C ALA A 156 -51.55 4.27 3.75
N SER A 157 -52.05 3.26 3.02
CA SER A 157 -53.16 3.47 2.07
C SER A 157 -54.38 2.68 2.53
N LEU A 158 -55.04 3.26 3.53
CA LEU A 158 -56.42 3.18 3.96
C LEU A 158 -57.28 1.99 3.48
N ASN A 159 -57.52 1.10 4.44
CA ASN A 159 -58.82 0.52 4.69
C ASN A 159 -59.85 1.65 4.92
N ARG A 160 -60.78 1.86 3.99
CA ARG A 160 -62.01 2.64 4.23
C ARG A 160 -63.18 2.05 3.42
N THR A 161 -63.96 1.26 4.15
CA THR A 161 -65.42 1.02 4.10
C THR A 161 -66.09 0.71 2.77
#